data_AF-A0A3M2ES40-F1
#
_entry.id   AF-A0A3M2ES40-F1
#
_cell.length_a   1.000
_cell.length_b   1.000
_cell.length_c   1.000
_cell.angle_alpha   90.00
_cell.angle_beta   90.00
_cell.angle_gamma   90.00
#
_symmetry.space_group_name_H-M   'P 1'
#
loop_
_entity.id
_entity.type
_entity.pdbx_description
1 polymer ?
#
loop_
_entity_poly.entity_id
_entity_poly.type
_entity_poly.pdbx_seq_one_letter_code
_entity_poly.pdbx_strand_id
1 'polypeptide(L)'
;MIRAALIALALLAAAPVRAQAPLAIRAGDQGAMSRLVLDLPPGTQWVMEQDGRQVILRFPAIALDFDTSAIFPQRKASRVLTARARAEATGTVLLLNLACDCAAEAFTLGPRKLVVDLRDSPPATRVARQDPPPPRPGKATPAAPAA
;
A
#
# COMPACT_ATOMS: atom_id res chain seq x y z
N MET A 1 -24.00 46.65 16.81
CA MET A 1 -23.13 46.62 15.61
C MET A 1 -21.97 45.63 15.74
N ILE A 2 -21.32 45.48 16.90
CA ILE A 2 -20.21 44.53 17.13
C ILE A 2 -20.61 43.05 16.97
N ARG A 3 -21.85 42.67 17.35
CA ARG A 3 -22.33 41.28 17.22
C ARG A 3 -22.52 40.80 15.79
N ALA A 4 -22.94 41.68 14.87
CA ALA A 4 -23.10 41.34 13.46
C ALA A 4 -21.73 41.16 12.77
N ALA A 5 -20.72 41.94 13.18
CA ALA A 5 -19.35 41.80 12.68
C ALA A 5 -18.70 40.47 13.10
N LEU A 6 -18.98 39.98 14.32
CA LEU A 6 -18.46 38.70 14.81
C LEU A 6 -19.04 37.49 14.05
N ILE A 7 -20.31 37.54 13.65
CA ILE A 7 -20.96 36.46 12.88
C ILE A 7 -20.42 36.40 11.46
N ALA A 8 -20.21 37.57 10.81
CA ALA A 8 -19.61 37.63 9.48
C ALA A 8 -18.16 37.12 9.46
N LEU A 9 -17.39 37.35 10.53
CA LEU A 9 -16.00 36.87 10.64
C LEU A 9 -15.91 35.35 10.87
N ALA A 10 -16.88 34.76 11.58
CA ALA A 10 -16.94 33.30 11.81
C ALA A 10 -17.27 32.51 10.53
N LEU A 11 -18.04 33.10 9.61
CA LEU A 11 -18.40 32.47 8.32
C LEU A 11 -17.25 32.46 7.30
N LEU A 12 -16.28 33.39 7.40
CA LEU A 12 -15.10 33.40 6.51
C LEU A 12 -14.03 32.36 6.89
N ALA A 13 -14.10 31.75 8.08
CA ALA A 13 -13.13 30.76 8.53
C ALA A 13 -13.45 29.31 8.07
N ALA A 14 -14.61 29.08 7.45
CA ALA A 14 -15.00 27.78 6.92
C ALA A 14 -14.38 27.54 5.53
N ALA A 15 -13.05 27.48 5.45
CA ALA A 15 -12.39 26.98 4.25
C ALA A 15 -12.69 25.48 4.09
N PRO A 16 -13.10 25.00 2.91
CA PRO A 16 -13.36 23.58 2.70
C PRO A 16 -12.04 22.82 2.82
N VAL A 17 -11.92 22.01 3.87
CA VAL A 17 -10.87 20.98 3.95
C VAL A 17 -11.16 20.00 2.82
N ARG A 18 -10.38 20.06 1.74
CA ARG A 18 -10.47 19.07 0.66
C ARG A 18 -9.85 17.77 1.15
N ALA A 19 -10.68 16.88 1.67
CA ALA A 19 -10.29 15.49 1.87
C ALA A 19 -9.89 14.91 0.52
N GLN A 20 -8.66 14.42 0.43
CA GLN A 20 -8.17 13.72 -0.75
C GLN A 20 -8.91 12.38 -0.84
N ALA A 21 -9.25 11.93 -2.05
CA ALA A 21 -9.85 10.61 -2.19
C ALA A 21 -8.85 9.54 -1.72
N PRO A 22 -9.28 8.52 -0.96
CA PRO A 22 -8.40 7.45 -0.51
C PRO A 22 -7.74 6.74 -1.70
N LEU A 23 -6.46 6.41 -1.56
CA LEU A 23 -5.73 5.58 -2.51
C LEU A 23 -6.26 4.15 -2.47
N ALA A 24 -6.53 3.60 -3.66
CA ALA A 24 -7.03 2.25 -3.80
C ALA A 24 -5.95 1.21 -3.50
N ILE A 25 -6.31 0.18 -2.73
CA ILE A 25 -5.54 -1.06 -2.60
C ILE A 25 -6.26 -2.17 -3.37
N ARG A 26 -5.57 -2.78 -4.32
CA ARG A 26 -6.05 -3.99 -5.00
C ARG A 26 -5.45 -5.20 -4.33
N ALA A 27 -6.28 -6.16 -3.92
CA ALA A 27 -5.88 -7.35 -3.18
C ALA A 27 -6.37 -8.61 -3.90
N GLY A 28 -5.54 -9.67 -3.88
CA GLY A 28 -5.89 -10.94 -4.50
C GLY A 28 -4.96 -12.08 -4.10
N ASP A 29 -5.53 -13.24 -3.81
CA ASP A 29 -4.81 -14.50 -3.66
C ASP A 29 -4.47 -15.06 -5.04
N GLN A 30 -3.24 -15.55 -5.18
CA GLN A 30 -2.72 -16.18 -6.39
C GLN A 30 -1.99 -17.47 -6.00
N GLY A 31 -2.73 -18.58 -5.89
CA GLY A 31 -2.19 -19.84 -5.42
C GLY A 31 -1.61 -19.74 -4.00
N ALA A 32 -0.32 -20.01 -3.85
CA ALA A 32 0.39 -20.00 -2.57
C ALA A 32 0.89 -18.61 -2.13
N MET A 33 0.32 -17.53 -2.67
CA MET A 33 0.67 -16.16 -2.28
C MET A 33 -0.54 -15.25 -2.23
N SER A 34 -0.45 -14.18 -1.44
CA SER A 34 -1.38 -13.05 -1.50
C SER A 34 -0.64 -11.83 -2.04
N ARG A 35 -1.25 -11.11 -2.98
CA ARG A 35 -0.68 -9.90 -3.58
C ARG A 35 -1.54 -8.69 -3.25
N LEU A 36 -0.88 -7.64 -2.74
CA LEU A 36 -1.44 -6.30 -2.61
C LEU A 36 -0.79 -5.39 -3.65
N VAL A 37 -1.58 -4.52 -4.28
CA VAL A 37 -1.10 -3.50 -5.20
C VAL A 37 -1.66 -2.16 -4.76
N LEU A 38 -0.78 -1.30 -4.29
CA LEU A 38 -1.09 0.05 -3.84
C LEU A 38 -0.87 1.00 -5.02
N ASP A 39 -1.89 1.77 -5.38
CA ASP A 39 -1.77 2.80 -6.41
C ASP A 39 -1.27 4.10 -5.75
N LEU A 40 -0.01 4.47 -6.02
CA LEU A 40 0.70 5.60 -5.41
C LEU A 40 0.86 6.78 -6.39
N PRO A 41 1.02 8.01 -5.88
CA PRO A 41 1.54 9.12 -6.67
C PRO A 41 2.93 8.78 -7.27
N PRO A 42 3.25 9.25 -8.48
CA PRO A 42 4.56 9.03 -9.08
C PRO A 42 5.70 9.54 -8.19
N GLY A 43 6.78 8.77 -8.08
CA GLY A 43 7.97 9.15 -7.31
C GLY A 43 7.85 8.99 -5.79
N THR A 44 6.71 8.47 -5.28
CA THR A 44 6.50 8.22 -3.85
C THR A 44 7.58 7.30 -3.29
N GLN A 45 8.38 7.83 -2.37
CA GLN A 45 9.41 7.09 -1.63
C GLN A 45 8.76 6.10 -0.68
N TRP A 46 9.35 4.91 -0.53
CA TRP A 46 8.86 3.91 0.41
C TRP A 46 9.97 3.06 1.02
N VAL A 47 9.72 2.60 2.23
CA VAL A 47 10.53 1.61 2.96
C VAL A 47 9.58 0.55 3.52
N MET A 48 9.95 -0.71 3.41
CA MET A 48 9.23 -1.82 4.04
C MET A 48 10.13 -2.50 5.05
N GLU A 49 9.59 -2.72 6.25
CA GLU A 49 10.22 -3.52 7.29
C GLU A 49 9.29 -4.66 7.66
N GLN A 50 9.85 -5.84 7.92
CA GLN A 50 9.10 -6.96 8.48
C GLN A 50 9.77 -7.48 9.74
N ASP A 51 8.97 -7.62 10.80
CA ASP A 51 9.32 -8.29 12.04
C ASP A 51 8.26 -9.34 12.38
N GLY A 52 8.64 -10.62 12.29
CA GLY A 52 7.72 -11.75 12.40
C GLY A 52 6.51 -11.61 11.46
N ARG A 53 5.31 -11.51 12.05
CA ARG A 53 4.04 -11.36 11.33
C ARG A 53 3.60 -9.91 11.13
N GLN A 54 4.44 -8.93 11.46
CA GLN A 54 4.14 -7.52 11.26
C GLN A 54 4.96 -6.98 10.08
N VAL A 55 4.25 -6.37 9.12
CA VAL A 55 4.86 -5.63 8.01
C VAL A 55 4.53 -4.16 8.17
N ILE A 56 5.56 -3.32 8.13
CA ILE A 56 5.46 -1.87 8.24
C ILE A 56 5.90 -1.26 6.92
N LEU A 57 4.97 -0.61 6.22
CA LEU A 57 5.27 0.19 5.03
C LEU A 57 5.27 1.66 5.42
N ARG A 58 6.42 2.32 5.24
CA ARG A 58 6.60 3.75 5.52
C ARG A 58 6.67 4.52 4.21
N PHE A 59 5.94 5.63 4.15
CA PHE A 59 5.92 6.58 3.04
C PHE A 59 6.38 7.94 3.57
N PRO A 60 7.70 8.23 3.54
CA PRO A 60 8.24 9.46 4.10
C PRO A 60 7.79 10.70 3.35
N ALA A 61 7.65 11.82 4.07
CA ALA A 61 7.36 13.15 3.53
C ALA A 61 6.06 13.29 2.73
N ILE A 62 5.14 12.32 2.83
CA ILE A 62 3.85 12.37 2.16
C ILE A 62 2.72 11.87 3.06
N ALA A 63 1.63 12.63 3.07
CA ALA A 63 0.36 12.23 3.68
C ALA A 63 -0.45 11.45 2.64
N LEU A 64 -0.73 10.19 2.92
CA LEU A 64 -1.51 9.28 2.10
C LEU A 64 -2.67 8.75 2.92
N ASP A 65 -3.84 8.70 2.29
CA ASP A 65 -4.99 7.98 2.82
C ASP A 65 -5.16 6.70 2.00
N PHE A 66 -5.38 5.57 2.64
CA PHE A 66 -5.49 4.27 1.98
C PHE A 66 -6.84 3.62 2.28
N ASP A 67 -7.55 3.24 1.21
CA ASP A 67 -8.71 2.37 1.34
C ASP A 67 -8.25 0.91 1.49
N THR A 68 -8.16 0.47 2.74
CA THR A 68 -7.84 -0.92 3.11
C THR A 68 -9.04 -1.85 3.06
N SER A 69 -10.25 -1.32 2.82
CA SER A 69 -11.49 -2.10 2.89
C SER A 69 -11.48 -3.23 1.86
N ALA A 70 -10.90 -3.03 0.68
CA ALA A 70 -10.86 -4.01 -0.42
C ALA A 70 -10.06 -5.29 -0.11
N ILE A 71 -9.27 -5.33 0.97
CA ILE A 71 -8.46 -6.49 1.38
C ILE A 71 -9.33 -7.61 1.95
N PHE A 72 -10.39 -7.26 2.68
CA PHE A 72 -11.13 -8.18 3.54
C PHE A 72 -12.39 -8.84 2.94
N PRO A 73 -13.16 -8.21 2.03
CA PRO A 73 -14.32 -8.81 1.40
C PRO A 73 -13.94 -10.17 0.82
N GLN A 74 -14.63 -11.22 1.25
CA GLN A 74 -14.39 -12.59 0.79
C GLN A 74 -12.93 -13.08 0.95
N ARG A 75 -12.15 -12.50 1.88
CA ARG A 75 -10.74 -12.86 2.14
C ARG A 75 -9.87 -12.77 0.87
N LYS A 76 -10.07 -11.73 0.05
CA LYS A 76 -9.31 -11.52 -1.20
C LYS A 76 -7.80 -11.61 -1.04
N ALA A 77 -7.23 -11.20 0.10
CA ALA A 77 -5.85 -11.52 0.46
C ALA A 77 -5.82 -12.26 1.80
N SER A 78 -5.94 -13.59 1.76
CA SER A 78 -6.15 -14.42 2.95
C SER A 78 -5.00 -14.37 3.96
N ARG A 79 -3.80 -14.00 3.53
CA ARG A 79 -2.60 -13.85 4.38
C ARG A 79 -2.57 -12.54 5.18
N VAL A 80 -3.44 -11.58 4.88
CA VAL A 80 -3.54 -10.31 5.63
C VAL A 80 -4.64 -10.42 6.69
N LEU A 81 -4.25 -10.39 7.96
CA LEU A 81 -5.18 -10.41 9.08
C LEU A 81 -5.78 -9.02 9.34
N THR A 82 -4.94 -7.98 9.35
CA THR A 82 -5.39 -6.59 9.50
C THR A 82 -4.53 -5.65 8.68
N ALA A 83 -5.11 -4.53 8.25
CA ALA A 83 -4.43 -3.45 7.54
C ALA A 83 -4.93 -2.11 8.11
N ARG A 84 -3.98 -1.24 8.48
CA ARG A 84 -4.26 0.06 9.09
C ARG A 84 -3.28 1.10 8.58
N ALA A 85 -3.79 2.14 7.93
CA ALA A 85 -3.02 3.34 7.64
C ALA A 85 -3.06 4.31 8.83
N ARG A 86 -1.95 4.98 9.09
CA ARG A 86 -1.81 6.02 10.12
C ARG A 86 -0.96 7.15 9.55
N ALA A 87 -1.42 8.38 9.77
CA ALA A 87 -0.58 9.55 9.54
C ALA A 87 0.41 9.68 10.70
N GLU A 88 1.65 10.00 10.37
CA GLU A 88 2.72 10.32 11.31
C GLU A 88 3.28 11.71 10.98
N ALA A 89 4.02 12.32 11.92
CA ALA A 89 4.62 13.63 11.69
C ALA A 89 5.59 13.66 10.49
N THR A 90 6.19 12.51 10.17
CA THR A 90 7.20 12.34 9.11
C THR A 90 6.64 11.75 7.81
N GLY A 91 5.33 11.49 7.72
CA GLY A 91 4.70 10.90 6.53
C GLY A 91 3.53 9.97 6.87
N THR A 92 3.43 8.86 6.15
CA THR A 92 2.35 7.88 6.36
C THR A 92 2.92 6.50 6.63
N VAL A 93 2.26 5.74 7.50
CA VAL A 93 2.58 4.33 7.76
C VAL A 93 1.37 3.45 7.49
N LEU A 94 1.57 2.39 6.71
CA LEU A 94 0.61 1.31 6.54
C LEU A 94 1.13 0.08 7.29
N LEU A 95 0.42 -0.31 8.34
CA LEU A 95 0.72 -1.50 9.13
C LEU A 95 -0.14 -2.66 8.63
N LEU A 96 0.50 -3.79 8.33
CA LEU A 96 -0.15 -5.05 8.02
C LEU A 96 0.22 -6.08 9.09
N ASN A 97 -0.78 -6.74 9.67
CA ASN A 97 -0.56 -7.94 10.47
C ASN A 97 -0.93 -9.14 9.61
N LEU A 98 -0.06 -10.15 9.60
CA LEU A 98 -0.20 -11.34 8.77
C LEU A 98 -0.87 -12.49 9.53
N ALA A 99 -1.64 -13.30 8.82
CA ALA A 99 -2.29 -14.50 9.35
C ALA A 99 -1.37 -15.74 9.31
N CYS A 100 -0.15 -15.60 8.76
CA CYS A 100 0.83 -16.67 8.55
C CYS A 100 2.24 -16.25 8.96
N ASP A 101 3.10 -17.25 9.17
CA ASP A 101 4.56 -17.09 9.21
C ASP A 101 5.11 -17.10 7.78
N CYS A 102 4.80 -16.03 7.06
CA CYS A 102 5.08 -15.85 5.63
C CYS A 102 5.98 -14.64 5.40
N ALA A 103 6.75 -14.66 4.31
CA ALA A 103 7.66 -13.58 3.95
C ALA A 103 6.95 -12.53 3.07
N ALA A 104 7.17 -11.26 3.37
CA ALA A 104 6.73 -10.13 2.57
C ALA A 104 7.86 -9.63 1.67
N GLU A 105 7.51 -9.34 0.41
CA GLU A 105 8.41 -8.75 -0.57
C GLU A 105 7.71 -7.60 -1.27
N ALA A 106 8.37 -6.45 -1.35
CA ALA A 106 7.80 -5.26 -1.97
C ALA A 106 8.68 -4.77 -3.13
N PHE A 107 8.05 -4.31 -4.20
CA PHE A 107 8.75 -3.72 -5.35
C PHE A 107 7.84 -2.76 -6.12
N THR A 108 8.46 -1.89 -6.92
CA THR A 108 7.73 -0.89 -7.70
C THR A 108 7.42 -1.41 -9.10
N LEU A 109 6.16 -1.39 -9.53
CA LEU A 109 5.73 -1.79 -10.87
C LEU A 109 5.28 -0.58 -11.70
N GLY A 110 6.20 -0.07 -12.53
CA GLY A 110 5.98 1.19 -13.26
C GLY A 110 5.94 2.40 -12.32
N PRO A 111 5.50 3.58 -12.77
CA PRO A 111 5.69 4.81 -11.99
C PRO A 111 4.78 4.94 -10.76
N ARG A 112 3.72 4.14 -10.65
CA ARG A 112 2.59 4.41 -9.75
C ARG A 112 2.13 3.23 -8.91
N LYS A 113 2.81 2.09 -8.96
CA LYS A 113 2.33 0.89 -8.25
C LYS A 113 3.41 0.36 -7.34
N LEU A 114 3.06 0.18 -6.08
CA LEU A 114 3.82 -0.62 -5.15
C LEU A 114 3.13 -1.97 -5.01
N VAL A 115 3.83 -3.04 -5.35
CA VAL A 115 3.37 -4.40 -5.19
C VAL A 115 3.96 -4.95 -3.90
N VAL A 116 3.12 -5.62 -3.09
CA VAL A 116 3.54 -6.33 -1.88
C VAL A 116 3.03 -7.76 -2.00
N ASP A 117 3.97 -8.69 -2.12
CA ASP A 117 3.71 -10.12 -2.20
C ASP A 117 3.96 -10.78 -0.84
N LEU A 118 3.02 -11.59 -0.39
CA LEU A 118 3.09 -12.41 0.82
C LEU A 118 3.19 -13.87 0.39
N ARG A 119 4.34 -14.51 0.58
CA ARG A 119 4.61 -15.89 0.17
C ARG A 119 4.84 -16.79 1.37
N ASP A 120 4.39 -18.04 1.25
CA ASP A 120 4.62 -19.08 2.24
C ASP A 120 6.12 -19.42 2.28
N SER A 121 6.85 -18.75 3.17
CA SER A 121 8.26 -18.93 3.47
C SER A 121 8.53 -18.30 4.83
N PRO A 122 9.38 -18.89 5.68
CA PRO A 122 9.64 -18.36 7.01
C PRO A 122 10.09 -16.89 6.96
N PRO A 123 9.49 -16.01 7.77
CA PRO A 123 9.90 -14.61 7.83
C PRO A 123 11.29 -14.51 8.45
N ALA A 124 12.17 -13.75 7.80
CA ALA A 124 13.39 -13.23 8.40
C ALA A 124 13.22 -11.72 8.54
N THR A 125 13.85 -11.11 9.55
CA THR A 125 13.91 -9.65 9.66
C THR A 125 14.43 -9.09 8.34
N ARG A 126 13.59 -8.31 7.67
CA ARG A 126 13.87 -7.83 6.31
C ARG A 126 13.56 -6.34 6.23
N VAL A 127 14.48 -5.62 5.62
CA VAL A 127 14.28 -4.22 5.22
C VAL A 127 14.37 -4.18 3.70
N ALA A 128 13.26 -3.86 3.04
CA ALA A 128 13.23 -3.61 1.60
C ALA A 128 13.06 -2.10 1.36
N ARG A 129 13.71 -1.61 0.31
CA ARG A 129 13.54 -0.25 -0.20
C ARG A 129 13.10 -0.34 -1.66
N GLN A 130 12.84 0.82 -2.26
CA GLN A 130 12.57 0.94 -3.69
C GLN A 130 13.58 0.18 -4.56
N ASP A 131 13.24 -1.07 -4.85
CA ASP A 131 14.03 -1.94 -5.70
C ASP A 131 13.44 -1.94 -7.13
N PRO A 132 14.29 -2.10 -8.16
CA PRO A 132 13.82 -2.30 -9.53
C PRO A 132 12.86 -3.50 -9.59
N PRO A 133 11.76 -3.44 -10.36
CA PRO A 133 10.85 -4.57 -10.47
C PRO A 133 11.59 -5.83 -10.95
N PRO A 134 11.26 -7.01 -10.43
CA PRO A 134 11.81 -8.26 -10.95
C PRO A 134 11.42 -8.44 -12.42
N PRO A 135 12.27 -9.09 -13.24
CA PRO A 135 11.96 -9.35 -14.64
C PRO A 135 10.67 -10.17 -14.74
N ARG A 136 9.77 -9.75 -15.64
CA ARG A 136 8.54 -10.50 -15.90
C ARG A 136 8.92 -11.90 -16.40
N PRO A 137 8.34 -12.99 -15.84
CA PRO A 137 8.46 -14.30 -16.46
C PRO A 137 7.99 -14.19 -17.91
N GLY A 138 8.90 -14.38 -18.86
CA GLY A 138 8.59 -14.33 -20.27
C GLY A 138 7.52 -15.37 -20.58
N LYS A 139 6.45 -14.98 -21.27
CA LYS A 139 5.56 -15.97 -21.89
C LYS A 139 6.45 -16.79 -22.82
N ALA A 140 6.58 -18.09 -22.57
CA ALA A 140 7.28 -18.98 -23.48
C ALA A 140 6.60 -18.88 -24.85
N THR A 141 7.30 -18.32 -25.84
CA THR A 141 6.86 -18.37 -27.24
C THR A 141 6.84 -19.84 -27.64
N PRO A 142 5.71 -20.40 -28.12
CA PRO A 142 5.72 -21.73 -28.70
C PRO A 142 6.69 -21.71 -29.89
N ALA A 143 7.69 -22.60 -29.88
CA ALA A 143 8.56 -22.80 -31.02
C ALA A 143 7.69 -23.19 -32.22
N ALA A 144 7.76 -22.40 -33.29
CA ALA A 144 7.15 -22.76 -34.56
C ALA A 144 7.79 -24.07 -35.06
N PRO A 145 7.02 -25.04 -35.58
CA PRO A 145 7.60 -26.24 -36.14
C PRO A 145 8.40 -25.89 -37.39
N ALA A 146 9.62 -26.44 -37.50
CA ALA A 146 10.44 -26.34 -38.69
C ALA A 146 9.72 -27.05 -39.86
N ALA A 147 9.66 -26.36 -41.00
CA ALA A 147 9.30 -26.92 -42.30
C ALA A 147 10.57 -27.06 -43.15
#